data_AF-A0A7S4AYE3-F1
#
_entry.id   AF-A0A7S4AYE3-F1
#
_cell.length_a   1.000
_cell.length_b   1.000
_cell.length_c   1.000
_cell.angle_alpha   90.00
_cell.angle_beta   90.00
_cell.angle_gamma   90.00
#
_symmetry.space_group_name_H-M   'P 1'
#
loop_
_entity.id
_entity.type
_entity.pdbx_description
1 polymer ?
#
loop_
_entity_poly.entity_id
_entity_poly.type
_entity_poly.pdbx_seq_one_letter_code
_entity_poly.pdbx_strand_id
1 'polypeptide(L)'
;MAGSASSDEQRAARHRMWKLLSRQLIGGLGAPREAQLSALWSRYDADHNGCLSKGELGMMMADYAAARADELEAEELPSLQRMMEEHDDNPFVRSLAEARLLSKRAELELYRAQSHGALPAAAVEAAFKQLDTRHDGRVFRDDFLAHATDVFFGIQMERLQAMKDLESADVAAAQQGGAAGELEEPKGR
;
A
#
# COMPACT_ATOMS: atom_id res chain seq x y z
N MET A 1 3.04 35.26 15.64
CA MET A 1 2.48 35.31 14.27
C MET A 1 3.10 34.17 13.49
N ALA A 2 2.42 33.02 13.42
CA ALA A 2 2.88 31.88 12.63
C ALA A 2 2.49 32.15 11.17
N GLY A 3 3.47 32.22 10.28
CA GLY A 3 3.20 32.32 8.84
C GLY A 3 2.46 31.07 8.40
N SER A 4 1.25 31.24 7.87
CA SER A 4 0.54 30.15 7.19
C SER A 4 1.44 29.67 6.06
N ALA A 5 2.01 28.48 6.22
CA ALA A 5 2.65 27.77 5.12
C ALA A 5 1.70 27.78 3.91
N SER A 6 2.22 28.04 2.72
CA SER A 6 1.41 28.04 1.50
C SER A 6 0.66 26.70 1.40
N SER A 7 -0.58 26.72 0.89
CA SER A 7 -1.39 25.50 0.68
C SER A 7 -0.60 24.40 -0.05
N ASP A 8 0.27 24.80 -0.99
CA ASP A 8 1.14 23.90 -1.74
C ASP A 8 2.23 23.25 -0.87
N GLU A 9 2.78 23.98 0.09
CA GLU A 9 3.80 23.47 1.01
C GLU A 9 3.18 22.43 1.97
N GLN A 10 1.97 22.71 2.46
CA GLN A 10 1.21 21.76 3.27
C GLN A 10 0.89 20.49 2.48
N ARG A 11 0.42 20.62 1.24
CA ARG A 11 0.16 19.49 0.35
C ARG A 11 1.43 18.67 0.10
N ALA A 12 2.54 19.33 -0.21
CA ALA A 12 3.83 18.66 -0.41
C ALA A 12 4.31 17.92 0.85
N ALA A 13 4.07 18.49 2.05
CA ALA A 13 4.40 17.82 3.31
C ALA A 13 3.56 16.55 3.53
N ARG A 14 2.24 16.61 3.28
CA ARG A 14 1.34 15.45 3.38
C ARG A 14 1.73 14.35 2.40
N HIS A 15 2.01 14.73 1.15
CA HIS A 15 2.47 13.84 0.09
C HIS A 15 3.77 13.12 0.45
N ARG A 16 4.78 13.85 0.96
CA ARG A 16 6.03 13.23 1.47
C ARG A 16 5.76 12.23 2.59
N MET A 17 4.82 12.52 3.48
CA MET A 17 4.49 11.63 4.58
C MET A 17 3.85 10.33 4.08
N TRP A 18 2.93 10.40 3.12
CA TRP A 18 2.37 9.21 2.48
C TRP A 18 3.43 8.34 1.81
N LYS A 19 4.36 8.94 1.06
CA LYS A 19 5.47 8.19 0.44
C LYS A 19 6.32 7.47 1.49
N LEU A 20 6.58 8.12 2.63
CA LEU A 20 7.35 7.51 3.72
C LEU A 20 6.60 6.32 4.35
N LEU A 21 5.30 6.45 4.57
CA LEU A 21 4.47 5.37 5.12
C LEU A 21 4.37 4.17 4.16
N SER A 22 4.15 4.43 2.88
CA SER A 22 4.11 3.37 1.85
C SER A 22 5.45 2.63 1.78
N ARG A 23 6.57 3.36 1.75
CA ARG A 23 7.91 2.75 1.74
C ARG A 23 8.23 1.96 3.01
N GLN A 24 7.79 2.43 4.17
CA GLN A 24 7.95 1.67 5.41
C GLN A 24 7.26 0.31 5.30
N LEU A 25 6.03 0.30 4.77
CA LEU A 25 5.26 -0.92 4.59
C LEU A 25 5.91 -1.86 3.57
N ILE A 26 6.21 -1.35 2.38
CA ILE A 26 6.78 -2.13 1.26
C ILE A 26 8.19 -2.63 1.60
N GLY A 27 8.98 -1.82 2.30
CA GLY A 27 10.33 -2.16 2.74
C GLY A 27 10.36 -3.17 3.90
N GLY A 28 9.22 -3.68 4.35
CA GLY A 28 9.15 -4.68 5.42
C GLY A 28 9.45 -4.15 6.82
N LEU A 29 9.46 -2.82 7.00
CA LEU A 29 9.65 -2.19 8.32
C LEU A 29 8.38 -2.25 9.20
N GLY A 30 7.32 -2.88 8.68
CA GLY A 30 6.05 -3.11 9.36
C GLY A 30 5.02 -2.01 9.09
N ALA A 31 3.82 -2.22 9.64
CA ALA A 31 2.72 -1.25 9.53
C ALA A 31 3.11 0.11 10.14
N PRO A 32 2.51 1.23 9.64
CA PRO A 32 2.64 2.54 10.26
C PRO A 32 2.35 2.50 11.77
N ARG A 33 3.21 3.12 12.57
CA ARG A 33 3.00 3.23 14.01
C ARG A 33 1.93 4.28 14.30
N GLU A 34 1.25 4.14 15.43
CA GLU A 34 0.21 5.09 15.88
C GLU A 34 0.70 6.55 15.86
N ALA A 35 1.92 6.83 16.32
CA ALA A 35 2.48 8.18 16.29
C ALA A 35 2.57 8.77 14.87
N GLN A 36 2.84 7.93 13.86
CA GLN A 36 2.93 8.36 12.46
C GLN A 36 1.54 8.61 11.87
N LEU A 37 0.58 7.72 12.17
CA LEU A 37 -0.82 7.91 11.79
C LEU A 37 -1.44 9.13 12.50
N SER A 38 -1.07 9.39 13.75
CA SER A 38 -1.49 10.59 14.48
C SER A 38 -0.88 11.86 13.88
N ALA A 39 0.39 11.82 13.45
CA ALA A 39 1.00 12.95 12.76
C ALA A 39 0.30 13.24 11.42
N LEU A 40 -0.12 12.18 10.73
CA LEU A 40 -0.93 12.27 9.51
C LEU A 40 -2.31 12.86 9.78
N TRP A 41 -3.03 12.34 10.78
CA TRP A 41 -4.32 12.87 11.22
C TRP A 41 -4.29 14.39 11.43
N SER A 42 -3.34 14.88 12.23
CA SER A 42 -3.23 16.30 12.57
C SER A 42 -2.96 17.22 11.37
N ARG A 43 -2.60 16.67 10.20
CA ARG A 43 -2.44 17.44 8.95
C ARG A 43 -3.72 17.56 8.15
N TYR A 44 -4.72 16.73 8.43
CA TYR A 44 -6.00 16.70 7.71
C TYR A 44 -7.18 17.21 8.55
N ASP A 45 -7.12 17.03 9.88
CA ASP A 45 -8.04 17.66 10.85
C ASP A 45 -7.70 19.16 10.97
N ALA A 46 -8.05 19.91 9.93
CA ALA A 46 -7.61 21.27 9.70
C ALA A 46 -8.33 22.28 10.59
N ASP A 47 -9.58 21.98 10.95
CA ASP A 47 -10.37 22.78 11.88
C ASP A 47 -10.15 22.38 13.35
N HIS A 48 -9.35 21.34 13.60
CA HIS A 48 -9.04 20.80 14.93
C HIS A 48 -10.30 20.46 15.74
N ASN A 49 -11.37 20.05 15.05
CA ASN A 49 -12.62 19.66 15.71
C ASN A 49 -12.55 18.24 16.30
N GLY A 50 -11.46 17.51 16.02
CA GLY A 50 -11.20 16.15 16.52
C GLY A 50 -11.84 15.04 15.68
N CYS A 51 -12.39 15.38 14.51
CA CYS A 51 -13.06 14.47 13.57
C CYS A 51 -12.67 14.81 12.12
N LEU A 52 -12.60 13.82 11.24
CA LEU A 52 -12.51 14.03 9.80
C LEU A 52 -13.90 14.04 9.18
N SER A 53 -14.22 15.11 8.49
CA SER A 53 -15.34 15.19 7.57
C SER A 53 -15.09 14.38 6.30
N LYS A 54 -16.15 14.09 5.53
CA LYS A 54 -16.03 13.44 4.20
C LYS A 54 -15.15 14.24 3.24
N GLY A 55 -15.16 15.58 3.34
CA GLY A 55 -14.31 16.46 2.54
C GLY A 55 -12.83 16.29 2.87
N GLU A 56 -12.49 16.27 4.16
CA GLU A 56 -11.11 16.06 4.62
C GLU A 56 -10.61 14.65 4.30
N LEU A 57 -11.47 13.64 4.45
CA LEU A 57 -11.15 12.28 4.03
C LEU A 57 -10.94 12.20 2.50
N GLY A 58 -11.77 12.88 1.71
CA GLY A 58 -11.60 12.96 0.26
C GLY A 58 -10.25 13.59 -0.12
N MET A 59 -9.84 14.68 0.54
CA MET A 59 -8.52 15.27 0.35
C MET A 59 -7.40 14.31 0.74
N MET A 60 -7.57 13.58 1.84
CA MET A 60 -6.64 12.56 2.30
C MET A 60 -6.45 11.44 1.27
N MET A 61 -7.54 10.93 0.71
CA MET A 61 -7.50 9.92 -0.35
C MET A 61 -6.84 10.44 -1.64
N ALA A 62 -7.08 11.70 -2.01
CA ALA A 62 -6.47 12.29 -3.20
C ALA A 62 -4.94 12.45 -3.04
N ASP A 63 -4.49 12.89 -1.87
CA ASP A 63 -3.06 13.01 -1.56
C ASP A 63 -2.38 11.63 -1.46
N TYR A 64 -3.06 10.62 -0.92
CA TYR A 64 -2.59 9.23 -0.95
C TYR A 64 -2.47 8.71 -2.39
N ALA A 65 -3.47 8.94 -3.23
CA ALA A 65 -3.45 8.57 -4.64
C ALA A 65 -2.29 9.25 -5.38
N ALA A 66 -2.03 10.53 -5.11
CA ALA A 66 -0.87 11.24 -5.65
C ALA A 66 0.45 10.59 -5.22
N ALA A 67 0.58 10.15 -3.96
CA ALA A 67 1.77 9.48 -3.47
C ALA A 67 1.98 8.10 -4.12
N ARG A 68 0.91 7.35 -4.34
CA ARG A 68 0.97 6.05 -5.02
C ARG A 68 1.26 6.16 -6.52
N ALA A 69 0.70 7.16 -7.20
CA ALA A 69 1.02 7.42 -8.60
C ALA A 69 2.52 7.69 -8.79
N ASP A 70 3.08 8.58 -7.95
CA ASP A 70 4.51 8.88 -7.91
C ASP A 70 5.39 7.65 -7.71
N GLU A 71 5.00 6.77 -6.77
CA GLU A 71 5.76 5.56 -6.43
C GLU A 71 5.70 4.53 -7.56
N LEU A 72 4.52 4.31 -8.14
CA LEU A 72 4.34 3.43 -9.29
C LEU A 72 5.21 3.87 -10.48
N GLU A 73 5.20 5.16 -10.78
CA GLU A 73 5.94 5.74 -11.90
C GLU A 73 7.45 5.72 -11.68
N ALA A 74 7.92 6.05 -10.47
CA ALA A 74 9.35 6.17 -10.18
C ALA A 74 10.03 4.82 -9.90
N GLU A 75 9.31 3.83 -9.36
CA GLU A 75 9.92 2.61 -8.82
C GLU A 75 9.36 1.33 -9.47
N GLU A 76 8.04 1.11 -9.39
CA GLU A 76 7.44 -0.17 -9.81
C GLU A 76 7.49 -0.38 -11.34
N LEU A 77 7.10 0.62 -12.13
CA LEU A 77 7.08 0.51 -13.61
C LEU A 77 8.49 0.33 -14.19
N PRO A 78 9.51 1.13 -13.83
CA PRO A 78 10.88 0.93 -14.32
C PRO A 78 11.48 -0.40 -13.87
N SER A 79 11.11 -0.91 -12.70
CA SER A 79 11.54 -2.24 -12.25
C SER A 79 10.97 -3.35 -13.12
N LEU A 80 9.70 -3.27 -13.52
CA LEU A 80 9.09 -4.26 -14.41
C LEU A 80 9.68 -4.20 -15.82
N GLN A 81 9.98 -3.00 -16.32
CA GLN A 81 10.66 -2.82 -17.61
C GLN A 81 12.04 -3.45 -17.61
N ARG A 82 12.86 -3.21 -16.57
CA ARG A 82 14.16 -3.87 -16.41
C ARG A 82 14.03 -5.39 -16.34
N MET A 83 13.05 -5.91 -15.61
CA MET A 83 12.80 -7.36 -15.54
C MET A 83 12.47 -7.95 -16.93
N MET A 84 11.75 -7.22 -17.79
CA MET A 84 11.49 -7.64 -19.16
C MET A 84 12.78 -7.66 -20.01
N GLU A 85 13.63 -6.65 -19.85
CA GLU A 85 14.90 -6.52 -20.58
C GLU A 85 15.92 -7.57 -20.14
N GLU A 86 16.04 -7.83 -18.84
CA GLU A 86 16.97 -8.80 -18.25
C GLU A 86 16.62 -10.25 -18.59
N HIS A 87 15.35 -10.53 -18.89
CA HIS A 87 14.83 -11.86 -19.17
C HIS A 87 14.23 -11.99 -20.57
N ASP A 88 14.76 -11.27 -21.56
CA ASP A 88 14.26 -11.29 -22.94
C ASP A 88 14.27 -12.70 -23.56
N ASP A 89 15.25 -13.54 -23.16
CA ASP A 89 15.38 -14.93 -23.60
C ASP A 89 14.36 -15.90 -22.95
N ASN A 90 13.64 -15.47 -21.91
CA ASN A 90 12.65 -16.29 -21.22
C ASN A 90 11.23 -15.79 -21.53
N PRO A 91 10.52 -16.42 -22.50
CA PRO A 91 9.20 -15.94 -22.93
C PRO A 91 8.14 -15.98 -21.81
N PHE A 92 8.29 -16.88 -20.84
CA PHE A 92 7.38 -16.95 -19.70
C PHE A 92 7.55 -15.75 -18.76
N VAL A 93 8.80 -15.45 -18.35
CA VAL A 93 9.09 -14.30 -17.48
C VAL A 93 8.69 -13.00 -18.16
N ARG A 94 8.98 -12.87 -19.45
CA ARG A 94 8.56 -11.72 -20.26
C ARG A 94 7.03 -11.56 -20.28
N SER A 95 6.28 -12.61 -20.60
CA SER A 95 4.81 -12.54 -20.64
C SER A 95 4.21 -12.17 -19.27
N LEU A 96 4.75 -12.73 -18.19
CA LEU A 96 4.33 -12.37 -16.83
C LEU A 96 4.62 -10.90 -16.51
N ALA A 97 5.81 -10.41 -16.87
CA ALA A 97 6.20 -9.03 -16.65
C ALA A 97 5.36 -8.05 -17.49
N GLU A 98 5.03 -8.39 -18.74
CA GLU A 98 4.13 -7.62 -19.61
C GLU A 98 2.72 -7.50 -19.00
N ALA A 99 2.15 -8.63 -18.53
CA ALA A 99 0.84 -8.63 -17.87
C ALA A 99 0.84 -7.76 -16.60
N ARG A 100 1.89 -7.85 -15.79
CA ARG A 100 2.07 -6.99 -14.61
C ARG A 100 2.23 -5.53 -15.00
N LEU A 101 3.00 -5.21 -16.03
CA LEU A 101 3.20 -3.85 -16.49
C LEU A 101 1.90 -3.21 -16.95
N LEU A 102 1.07 -3.94 -17.70
CA LEU A 102 -0.25 -3.46 -18.13
C LEU A 102 -1.16 -3.18 -16.93
N SER A 103 -1.22 -4.11 -15.97
CA SER A 103 -2.00 -3.93 -14.74
C SER A 103 -1.54 -2.70 -13.95
N LYS A 104 -0.22 -2.50 -13.80
CA LYS A 104 0.35 -1.35 -13.08
C LYS A 104 0.15 -0.02 -13.79
N ARG A 105 0.11 0.00 -15.13
CA ARG A 105 -0.26 1.19 -15.89
C ARG A 105 -1.72 1.57 -15.68
N ALA A 106 -2.63 0.60 -15.67
CA ALA A 106 -4.03 0.87 -15.36
C ALA A 106 -4.21 1.40 -13.92
N GLU A 107 -3.47 0.83 -12.96
CA GLU A 107 -3.43 1.32 -11.56
C GLU A 107 -2.91 2.77 -11.48
N LEU A 108 -1.84 3.10 -12.20
CA LEU A 108 -1.28 4.46 -12.27
C LEU A 108 -2.31 5.47 -12.80
N GLU A 109 -3.00 5.15 -13.89
CA GLU A 109 -4.01 6.04 -14.47
C GLU A 109 -5.19 6.27 -13.51
N LEU A 110 -5.62 5.23 -12.78
CA LEU A 110 -6.63 5.36 -11.75
C LEU A 110 -6.17 6.31 -10.63
N TYR A 111 -4.95 6.14 -10.11
CA TYR A 111 -4.44 7.00 -9.04
C TYR A 111 -4.21 8.45 -9.50
N ARG A 112 -3.77 8.65 -10.74
CA ARG A 112 -3.68 9.99 -11.33
C ARG A 112 -5.05 10.66 -11.37
N ALA A 113 -6.06 9.97 -11.90
CA ALA A 113 -7.43 10.50 -11.93
C ALA A 113 -7.93 10.87 -10.53
N GLN A 114 -7.74 9.97 -9.55
CA GLN A 114 -8.13 10.22 -8.16
C GLN A 114 -7.40 11.42 -7.54
N SER A 115 -6.10 11.59 -7.81
CA SER A 115 -5.30 12.71 -7.30
C SER A 115 -5.73 14.08 -7.84
N HIS A 116 -6.39 14.09 -9.00
CA HIS A 116 -6.96 15.28 -9.63
C HIS A 116 -8.44 15.48 -9.27
N GLY A 117 -8.94 14.79 -8.25
CA GLY A 117 -10.30 14.96 -7.74
C GLY A 117 -11.35 14.08 -8.42
N ALA A 118 -10.96 13.18 -9.33
CA ALA A 118 -11.87 12.18 -9.89
C ALA A 118 -12.07 10.97 -8.95
N LEU A 119 -12.15 11.22 -7.64
CA LEU A 119 -12.52 10.22 -6.65
C LEU A 119 -14.03 9.98 -6.74
N PRO A 120 -14.49 8.75 -7.03
CA PRO A 120 -15.91 8.44 -6.99
C PRO A 120 -16.45 8.70 -5.57
N ALA A 121 -17.57 9.41 -5.46
CA ALA A 121 -18.21 9.65 -4.15
C ALA A 121 -18.47 8.34 -3.39
N ALA A 122 -18.77 7.25 -4.10
CA ALA A 122 -18.93 5.92 -3.53
C ALA A 122 -17.65 5.36 -2.90
N ALA A 123 -16.46 5.67 -3.44
CA ALA A 123 -15.19 5.24 -2.86
C ALA A 123 -14.88 6.00 -1.56
N VAL A 124 -15.12 7.31 -1.53
CA VAL A 124 -15.00 8.11 -0.30
C VAL A 124 -15.99 7.63 0.75
N GLU A 125 -17.24 7.37 0.36
CA GLU A 125 -18.26 6.82 1.26
C GLU A 125 -17.88 5.44 1.81
N ALA A 126 -17.31 4.56 0.98
CA ALA A 126 -16.87 3.24 1.42
C ALA A 126 -15.73 3.35 2.43
N ALA A 127 -14.72 4.16 2.15
CA ALA A 127 -13.63 4.43 3.10
C ALA A 127 -14.16 5.06 4.39
N PHE A 128 -15.07 6.03 4.28
CA PHE A 128 -15.70 6.68 5.42
C PHE A 128 -16.44 5.67 6.30
N LYS A 129 -17.24 4.78 5.72
CA LYS A 129 -17.98 3.74 6.47
C LYS A 129 -17.08 2.74 7.17
N GLN A 130 -15.92 2.44 6.61
CA GLN A 130 -14.93 1.57 7.25
C GLN A 130 -14.26 2.25 8.45
N LEU A 131 -14.06 3.56 8.36
CA LEU A 131 -13.47 4.36 9.44
C LEU A 131 -14.50 4.79 10.50
N ASP A 132 -15.76 5.04 10.14
CA ASP A 132 -16.82 5.48 11.07
C ASP A 132 -17.47 4.29 11.77
N THR A 133 -16.76 3.72 12.75
CA THR A 133 -17.19 2.53 13.50
C THR A 133 -18.42 2.78 14.37
N ARG A 134 -18.63 4.03 14.79
CA ARG A 134 -19.76 4.45 15.62
C ARG A 134 -21.00 4.78 14.80
N HIS A 135 -20.86 4.92 13.49
CA HIS A 135 -21.92 5.25 12.55
C HIS A 135 -22.64 6.56 12.90
N ASP A 136 -21.90 7.53 13.46
CA ASP A 136 -22.44 8.83 13.84
C ASP A 136 -22.25 9.91 12.75
N GLY A 137 -21.69 9.50 11.61
CA GLY A 137 -21.43 10.37 10.47
C GLY A 137 -20.15 11.18 10.63
N ARG A 138 -19.27 10.81 11.57
CA ARG A 138 -17.96 11.42 11.79
C ARG A 138 -16.91 10.33 12.02
N VAL A 139 -15.74 10.48 11.41
CA VAL A 139 -14.58 9.65 11.75
C VAL A 139 -13.83 10.39 12.84
N PHE A 140 -13.61 9.81 14.01
CA PHE A 140 -12.76 10.44 15.02
C PHE A 140 -11.35 9.88 14.98
N ARG A 141 -10.44 10.55 15.70
CA ARG A 141 -9.04 10.17 15.76
C ARG A 141 -8.83 8.71 16.12
N ASP A 142 -9.51 8.20 17.15
CA ASP A 142 -9.30 6.83 17.60
C ASP A 142 -9.81 5.81 16.58
N ASP A 143 -10.93 6.10 15.91
CA ASP A 143 -11.44 5.25 14.83
C ASP A 143 -10.46 5.20 13.64
N PHE A 144 -9.90 6.37 13.29
CA PHE A 144 -8.88 6.46 12.26
C PHE A 144 -7.60 5.71 12.63
N LEU A 145 -7.09 5.87 13.85
CA LEU A 145 -5.87 5.18 14.27
C LEU A 145 -6.05 3.66 14.28
N ALA A 146 -7.25 3.17 14.61
CA ALA A 146 -7.58 1.76 14.60
C ALA A 146 -7.67 1.17 13.18
N HIS A 147 -8.18 1.92 12.20
CA HIS A 147 -8.59 1.38 10.90
C HIS A 147 -7.89 1.98 9.67
N ALA A 148 -7.09 3.05 9.81
CA ALA A 148 -6.41 3.69 8.69
C ALA A 148 -5.44 2.73 7.97
N THR A 149 -4.81 1.81 8.69
CA THR A 149 -3.94 0.82 8.07
C THR A 149 -4.71 -0.07 7.09
N ASP A 150 -5.89 -0.55 7.48
CA ASP A 150 -6.69 -1.42 6.62
C ASP A 150 -7.25 -0.65 5.41
N VAL A 151 -7.74 0.57 5.63
CA VAL A 151 -8.37 1.38 4.57
C VAL A 151 -7.37 1.84 3.51
N PHE A 152 -6.18 2.30 3.92
CA PHE A 152 -5.20 2.87 3.00
C PHE A 152 -4.11 1.88 2.57
N PHE A 153 -3.89 0.83 3.35
CA PHE A 153 -2.81 -0.13 3.12
C PHE A 153 -3.26 -1.58 3.12
N GLY A 154 -4.56 -1.87 3.26
CA GLY A 154 -5.08 -3.25 3.34
C GLY A 154 -4.69 -4.10 2.15
N ILE A 155 -4.84 -3.59 0.92
CA ILE A 155 -4.45 -4.31 -0.31
C ILE A 155 -2.96 -4.66 -0.31
N GLN A 156 -2.11 -3.73 0.14
CA GLN A 156 -0.66 -3.90 0.21
C GLN A 156 -0.28 -4.89 1.32
N MET A 157 -0.96 -4.83 2.46
CA MET A 157 -0.80 -5.76 3.58
C MET A 157 -1.20 -7.19 3.21
N GLU A 158 -2.36 -7.38 2.57
CA GLU A 158 -2.81 -8.68 2.08
C GLU A 158 -1.80 -9.28 1.10
N ARG A 159 -1.27 -8.46 0.18
CA ARG A 159 -0.24 -8.88 -0.75
C ARG A 159 1.05 -9.29 -0.05
N LEU A 160 1.51 -8.51 0.94
CA LEU A 160 2.70 -8.84 1.73
C LEU A 160 2.50 -10.12 2.55
N GLN A 161 1.31 -10.33 3.11
CA GLN A 161 0.99 -11.55 3.85
C GLN A 161 0.99 -12.76 2.91
N ALA A 162 0.34 -12.67 1.75
CA ALA A 162 0.34 -13.74 0.75
C ALA A 162 1.75 -14.10 0.27
N MET A 163 2.65 -13.13 0.14
CA MET A 163 4.05 -13.38 -0.21
C MET A 163 4.80 -14.14 0.91
N LYS A 164 4.61 -13.75 2.17
CA LYS A 164 5.21 -14.46 3.32
C LYS A 164 4.71 -15.89 3.44
N ASP A 165 3.41 -16.10 3.19
CA ASP A 165 2.80 -17.42 3.27
C ASP A 165 3.40 -18.35 2.19
N LEU A 166 3.61 -17.84 0.97
CA LEU A 166 4.29 -18.57 -0.11
C LEU A 166 5.74 -18.94 0.26
N GLU A 167 6.52 -18.00 0.78
CA GLU A 167 7.91 -18.26 1.22
C GLU A 167 7.97 -19.32 2.34
N SER A 168 7.01 -19.28 3.28
CA SER A 168 6.95 -20.26 4.37
C SER A 168 6.59 -21.68 3.88
N ALA A 169 5.78 -21.78 2.82
CA ALA A 169 5.39 -23.06 2.23
C ALA A 169 6.57 -23.75 1.52
N ASP A 170 7.40 -22.98 0.81
CA ASP A 170 8.59 -23.51 0.13
C ASP A 170 9.64 -24.05 1.11
N VAL A 171 9.82 -23.37 2.26
CA VAL A 171 10.74 -23.84 3.32
C VAL A 171 10.23 -25.13 3.96
N ALA A 172 8.92 -25.26 4.18
CA ALA A 172 8.32 -26.48 4.73
C ALA A 172 8.44 -27.68 3.77
N ALA A 173 8.25 -27.45 2.46
CA ALA A 173 8.39 -28.48 1.44
C ALA A 173 9.85 -28.98 1.31
N ALA A 174 10.83 -28.07 1.40
CA ALA A 174 12.25 -28.43 1.37
C ALA A 174 12.69 -29.27 2.58
N GLN A 175 12.11 -29.05 3.75
CA GLN A 175 12.43 -29.82 4.97
C GLN A 175 11.82 -31.23 4.96
N GLN A 176 10.69 -31.45 4.28
CA GLN A 176 10.06 -32.77 4.18
C GLN A 176 10.69 -33.66 3.10
N GLY A 177 11.31 -33.08 2.06
CA GLY A 177 12.02 -33.82 1.01
C GLY A 177 13.39 -34.40 1.42
N GLY A 178 13.96 -33.95 2.55
CA GLY A 178 15.29 -34.37 3.01
C GLY A 178 15.35 -35.68 3.81
N ALA A 179 14.22 -36.28 4.18
CA ALA A 179 14.18 -37.42 5.11
C ALA A 179 14.03 -38.82 4.44
N ALA A 180 13.99 -38.91 3.11
CA ALA A 180 13.64 -40.15 2.40
C ALA A 180 14.81 -40.85 1.67
N GLY A 181 16.06 -40.56 2.03
CA GLY A 181 17.25 -40.98 1.28
C GLY A 181 18.28 -41.83 2.05
N GLU A 182 17.89 -42.64 3.03
CA GLU A 182 18.77 -43.66 3.63
C GLU A 182 18.23 -45.05 3.27
N LEU A 183 18.50 -45.46 2.03
CA LEU A 183 18.21 -46.80 1.51
C LEU A 183 19.17 -47.80 2.17
N GLU A 184 18.64 -48.64 3.05
CA GLU A 184 19.33 -49.81 3.58
C GLU A 184 19.90 -50.67 2.43
N GLU A 185 21.22 -50.86 2.44
CA GLU A 185 21.87 -51.86 1.60
C GLU A 185 21.37 -53.27 1.96
N PRO A 186 20.87 -54.06 1.00
CA PRO A 186 20.50 -55.44 1.28
C PRO A 186 21.75 -56.28 1.54
N LYS A 187 21.97 -56.64 2.81
CA LYS A 187 22.94 -57.68 3.19
C LYS A 187 22.54 -59.01 2.57
N GLY A 188 23.49 -59.60 1.86
CA GLY A 188 23.28 -60.71 0.96
C GLY A 188 22.99 -62.07 1.60
N ARG A 189 22.72 -63.02 0.71
CA ARG A 189 22.88 -64.45 0.91
C ARG A 189 23.25 -65.13 -0.40
#